data_AF-A0ABD0Q2W1-F1
#
_entry.id   AF-A0ABD0Q2W1-F1
#
_cell.length_a   1.000
_cell.length_b   1.000
_cell.length_c   1.000
_cell.angle_alpha   90.00
_cell.angle_beta   90.00
_cell.angle_gamma   90.00
#
_symmetry.space_group_name_H-M   'P 1'
#
loop_
_entity.id
_entity.type
_entity.pdbx_description
1 polymer ?
#
loop_
_entity_poly.entity_id
_entity_poly.type
_entity_poly.pdbx_seq_one_letter_code
_entity_poly.pdbx_strand_id
1 'polypeptide(L)'
;VQENECPSVRVILGHAVTDVQILSRGTEETERLMKSVFLPDQTQILSAEELKSRRESLRLWLEKNRVPVTEDGEVLRVANALTVSAPYGPGDCSCANEIILARIQSLVESNPGAEQTSLNQTQQ
;
A
#
# COMPACT_ATOMS: atom_id res chain seq x y z
N VAL A 1 -49.34 -8.29 -8.49
CA VAL A 1 -48.40 -7.79 -7.47
C VAL A 1 -47.03 -7.78 -8.13
N GLN A 2 -46.50 -6.58 -8.37
CA GLN A 2 -45.21 -6.39 -9.04
C GLN A 2 -44.16 -6.36 -7.92
N GLU A 3 -43.36 -7.41 -7.82
CA GLU A 3 -42.29 -7.51 -6.83
C GLU A 3 -41.21 -6.47 -7.18
N ASN A 4 -41.01 -5.51 -6.29
CA ASN A 4 -39.93 -4.53 -6.41
C ASN A 4 -38.61 -5.26 -6.14
N GLU A 5 -37.83 -5.54 -7.19
CA GLU A 5 -36.47 -6.03 -7.04
C GLU A 5 -35.66 -4.99 -6.26
N CYS A 6 -35.32 -5.33 -5.01
CA CYS A 6 -34.45 -4.49 -4.20
C CYS A 6 -33.02 -4.63 -4.74
N PRO A 7 -32.35 -3.52 -5.10
CA PRO A 7 -30.99 -3.58 -5.61
C PRO A 7 -30.08 -4.20 -4.55
N SER A 8 -29.40 -5.29 -4.92
CA SER A 8 -28.42 -5.96 -4.06
C SER A 8 -27.01 -5.57 -4.49
N VAL A 9 -26.20 -5.09 -3.54
CA VAL A 9 -24.77 -4.79 -3.77
C VAL A 9 -23.93 -5.87 -3.08
N ARG A 10 -23.00 -6.48 -3.82
CA ARG A 10 -22.00 -7.41 -3.27
C ARG A 10 -20.62 -6.78 -3.40
N VAL A 11 -19.93 -6.65 -2.27
CA VAL A 11 -18.57 -6.11 -2.22
C VAL A 11 -17.57 -7.27 -2.26
N ILE A 12 -16.54 -7.15 -3.09
CA ILE A 12 -15.43 -8.11 -3.18
C ILE A 12 -14.15 -7.33 -2.87
N LEU A 13 -13.33 -7.87 -1.96
CA LEU A 13 -12.05 -7.27 -1.60
C LEU A 13 -11.05 -7.49 -2.74
N GLY A 14 -10.20 -6.49 -3.01
CA GLY A 14 -9.26 -6.53 -4.14
C GLY A 14 -8.34 -7.76 -4.16
N HIS A 15 -7.91 -8.24 -2.99
CA HIS A 15 -7.07 -9.45 -2.89
C HIS A 15 -7.78 -10.74 -3.35
N ALA A 16 -9.12 -10.76 -3.40
CA ALA A 16 -9.89 -11.90 -3.90
C ALA A 16 -10.08 -11.87 -5.42
N VAL A 17 -9.68 -10.77 -6.08
CA VAL A 17 -9.72 -10.63 -7.54
C VAL A 17 -8.41 -11.16 -8.11
N THR A 18 -8.47 -12.26 -8.85
CA THR A 18 -7.27 -12.93 -9.40
C THR A 18 -6.88 -12.45 -10.79
N ASP A 19 -7.85 -12.04 -11.61
CA ASP A 19 -7.63 -11.62 -12.99
C ASP A 19 -8.77 -10.70 -13.46
N VAL A 20 -8.46 -9.76 -14.35
CA VAL A 20 -9.45 -8.83 -14.94
C VAL A 20 -9.26 -8.78 -16.45
N GLN A 21 -10.28 -9.18 -17.19
CA GLN A 21 -10.27 -9.22 -18.67
C GLN A 21 -11.25 -8.21 -19.26
N ILE A 22 -10.78 -7.48 -20.27
CA ILE A 22 -11.63 -6.55 -21.03
C ILE A 22 -12.36 -7.35 -22.11
N LEU A 23 -13.64 -7.64 -21.88
CA LEU A 23 -14.49 -8.42 -22.81
C LEU A 23 -14.95 -7.62 -24.04
N SER A 24 -15.03 -6.29 -23.91
CA SER A 24 -15.44 -5.40 -24.99
C SER A 24 -14.74 -4.04 -24.84
N ARG A 25 -14.25 -3.49 -25.94
CA ARG A 25 -13.63 -2.16 -25.94
C ARG A 25 -14.73 -1.09 -25.78
N GLY A 26 -14.75 -0.43 -24.62
CA GLY A 26 -15.56 0.77 -24.37
C GLY A 26 -14.93 2.01 -25.01
N THR A 27 -15.37 3.21 -24.59
CA THR A 27 -14.67 4.45 -24.94
C THR A 27 -13.28 4.48 -24.33
N GLU A 28 -12.37 5.32 -24.86
CA GLU A 28 -11.05 5.52 -24.24
C GLU A 28 -11.15 5.93 -22.76
N GLU A 29 -12.15 6.71 -22.37
CA GLU A 29 -12.34 7.07 -20.96
C GLU A 29 -12.72 5.86 -20.11
N THR A 30 -13.59 5.00 -20.64
CA THR A 30 -14.01 3.77 -19.95
C THR A 30 -12.81 2.82 -19.77
N GLU A 31 -11.98 2.69 -20.80
CA GLU A 31 -10.76 1.87 -20.75
C GLU A 31 -9.77 2.42 -19.71
N ARG A 32 -9.56 3.74 -19.64
CA ARG A 32 -8.69 4.38 -18.64
C ARG A 32 -9.22 4.20 -17.22
N LEU A 33 -10.52 4.42 -16.99
CA LEU A 33 -11.14 4.28 -15.67
C LEU A 33 -11.07 2.84 -15.16
N MET A 34 -11.34 1.85 -16.04
CA MET A 34 -11.24 0.44 -15.68
C MET A 34 -9.81 0.06 -15.32
N LYS A 35 -8.82 0.55 -16.08
CA LYS A 35 -7.40 0.36 -15.74
C LYS A 35 -7.04 0.97 -14.39
N SER A 36 -7.49 2.18 -14.06
CA SER A 36 -7.17 2.79 -12.76
C SER A 36 -7.87 2.13 -11.55
N VAL A 37 -9.00 1.47 -11.76
CA VAL A 37 -9.75 0.81 -10.67
C VAL A 37 -9.22 -0.59 -10.37
N PHE A 38 -8.80 -1.32 -11.41
CA PHE A 38 -8.45 -2.73 -11.29
C PHE A 38 -6.97 -3.04 -11.36
N LEU A 39 -6.17 -2.19 -12.01
CA LEU A 39 -4.72 -2.34 -11.93
C LEU A 39 -4.27 -1.70 -10.62
N PRO A 40 -3.41 -2.38 -9.84
CA PRO A 40 -2.76 -1.71 -8.72
C PRO A 40 -2.10 -0.44 -9.26
N ASP A 41 -2.32 0.67 -8.58
CA ASP A 41 -1.61 1.92 -8.81
C ASP A 41 -0.14 1.55 -8.93
N GLN A 42 0.49 1.81 -10.09
CA GLN A 42 1.76 1.20 -10.48
C GLN A 42 2.69 1.22 -9.28
N THR A 43 2.77 0.11 -8.54
CA THR A 43 3.62 0.01 -7.38
C THR A 43 4.98 0.12 -7.99
N GLN A 44 5.57 1.31 -7.85
CA GLN A 44 6.86 1.66 -8.42
C GLN A 44 7.74 0.45 -8.18
N ILE A 45 8.17 -0.22 -9.26
CA ILE A 45 8.90 -1.48 -9.12
C ILE A 45 10.27 -1.07 -8.58
N LEU A 46 10.35 -0.96 -7.26
CA LEU A 46 11.56 -0.59 -6.56
C LEU A 46 12.54 -1.73 -6.75
N SER A 47 13.78 -1.39 -7.10
CA SER A 47 14.88 -2.33 -7.11
C SER A 47 15.11 -2.93 -5.72
N ALA A 48 15.77 -4.09 -5.67
CA ALA A 48 16.10 -4.72 -4.39
C ALA A 48 16.96 -3.80 -3.50
N GLU A 49 17.84 -3.01 -4.11
CA GLU A 49 18.67 -2.01 -3.45
C GLU A 49 17.83 -0.87 -2.85
N GLU A 50 16.83 -0.37 -3.58
CA GLU A 50 15.91 0.67 -3.08
C GLU A 50 15.04 0.16 -1.95
N LEU A 51 14.49 -1.06 -2.07
CA LEU A 51 13.73 -1.70 -0.99
C LEU A 51 14.58 -1.87 0.26
N LYS A 52 15.82 -2.32 0.12
CA LYS A 52 16.75 -2.47 1.25
C LYS A 52 17.06 -1.15 1.92
N SER A 53 17.34 -0.11 1.12
CA SER A 53 17.58 1.25 1.62
C SER A 53 16.37 1.81 2.38
N ARG A 54 15.17 1.64 1.82
CA ARG A 54 13.92 2.10 2.44
C ARG A 54 13.60 1.37 3.74
N ARG A 55 13.82 0.05 3.76
CA ARG A 55 13.70 -0.79 4.96
C ARG A 55 14.63 -0.32 6.07
N GLU A 56 15.90 -0.07 5.74
CA GLU A 56 16.89 0.41 6.71
C GLU A 56 16.58 1.81 7.22
N SER A 57 16.20 2.73 6.31
CA SER A 57 15.75 4.08 6.66
C SER A 57 14.57 4.05 7.64
N LEU A 58 13.54 3.24 7.33
CA LEU A 58 12.36 3.11 8.18
C LEU A 58 12.71 2.50 9.55
N ARG A 59 13.57 1.48 9.58
CA ARG A 59 14.04 0.87 10.83
C ARG A 59 14.72 1.90 11.73
N LEU A 60 15.69 2.64 11.19
CA LEU A 60 16.41 3.68 11.93
C LEU A 60 15.47 4.80 12.40
N TRP A 61 14.49 5.18 11.57
CA TRP A 61 13.49 6.18 11.93
C TRP A 61 12.62 5.74 13.10
N LEU A 62 12.11 4.50 13.09
CA LEU A 62 11.32 3.94 14.17
C LEU A 62 12.13 3.82 15.47
N GLU A 63 13.38 3.34 15.39
CA GLU A 63 14.30 3.28 16.53
C GLU A 63 14.57 4.66 17.14
N LYS A 64 14.79 5.68 16.29
CA LYS A 64 14.96 7.08 16.71
C LYS A 64 13.75 7.61 17.46
N ASN A 65 12.56 7.16 17.08
CA ASN A 65 11.30 7.49 17.74
C ASN A 65 10.99 6.60 18.96
N ARG A 66 11.99 5.83 19.44
CA ARG A 66 11.90 4.92 20.60
C ARG A 66 10.86 3.82 20.40
N VAL A 67 10.60 3.45 19.16
CA VAL A 67 9.74 2.32 18.81
C VAL A 67 10.65 1.11 18.60
N PRO A 68 10.51 0.03 19.39
CA PRO A 68 11.33 -1.16 19.22
C PRO A 68 11.00 -1.86 17.89
N VAL A 69 12.02 -2.17 17.10
CA VAL A 69 11.87 -2.86 15.81
C VAL A 69 12.77 -4.10 15.79
N THR A 70 12.28 -5.16 15.16
CA THR A 70 13.03 -6.40 14.92
C THR A 70 12.88 -6.79 13.46
N GLU A 71 13.97 -7.19 12.82
CA GLU A 71 13.96 -7.70 11.44
C GLU A 71 13.57 -9.19 11.47
N ASP A 72 12.59 -9.56 10.65
CA ASP A 72 12.16 -10.95 10.43
C ASP A 72 12.13 -11.21 8.92
N GLY A 73 13.29 -11.57 8.36
CA GLY A 73 13.50 -11.66 6.92
C GLY A 73 13.26 -10.32 6.23
N GLU A 74 12.27 -10.29 5.33
CA GLU A 74 11.85 -9.11 4.55
C GLU A 74 10.74 -8.29 5.26
N VAL A 75 10.44 -8.56 6.52
CA VAL A 75 9.39 -7.88 7.29
C VAL A 75 9.99 -7.19 8.52
N LEU A 76 9.54 -5.98 8.81
CA LEU A 76 9.87 -5.29 10.05
C LEU A 76 8.78 -5.54 11.09
N ARG A 77 9.13 -6.17 12.22
CA ARG A 77 8.24 -6.33 13.37
C ARG A 77 8.41 -5.17 14.33
N VAL A 78 7.34 -4.42 14.55
CA VAL A 78 7.30 -3.22 15.39
C VAL A 78 6.60 -3.56 16.71
N ALA A 79 7.32 -3.42 17.81
CA ALA A 79 6.84 -3.68 19.18
C ALA A 79 6.12 -5.04 19.37
N ASN A 80 6.46 -6.04 18.55
CA ASN A 80 5.83 -7.36 18.51
C ASN A 80 4.31 -7.34 18.27
N ALA A 81 3.75 -6.22 17.80
CA ALA A 81 2.32 -6.02 17.63
C ALA A 81 1.93 -5.65 16.19
N LEU A 82 2.87 -5.08 15.43
CA LEU A 82 2.65 -4.61 14.06
C LEU A 82 3.76 -5.13 13.15
N THR A 83 3.41 -5.43 11.91
CA THR A 83 4.34 -5.81 10.85
C THR A 83 4.31 -4.80 9.72
N VAL A 84 5.47 -4.42 9.19
CA VAL A 84 5.59 -3.60 7.97
C VAL A 84 6.28 -4.42 6.89
N SER A 85 5.62 -4.54 5.74
CA SER A 85 6.16 -5.27 4.58
C SER A 85 6.56 -4.30 3.47
N ALA A 86 7.28 -4.78 2.46
CA ALA A 86 7.55 -4.01 1.25
C ALA A 86 6.23 -3.51 0.62
N PRO A 87 6.19 -2.29 0.04
CA PRO A 87 7.29 -1.34 -0.16
C PRO A 87 7.66 -0.43 1.04
N TYR A 88 7.29 -0.78 2.27
CA TYR A 88 7.64 -0.05 3.50
C TYR A 88 7.10 1.40 3.56
N GLY A 89 5.91 1.61 2.99
CA GLY A 89 5.13 2.82 3.12
C GLY A 89 4.09 2.75 4.26
N PRO A 90 3.34 3.84 4.47
CA PRO A 90 2.32 3.89 5.53
C PRO A 90 1.15 2.94 5.26
N GLY A 91 0.83 2.65 4.00
CA GLY A 91 -0.19 1.65 3.63
C GLY A 91 0.25 0.21 3.90
N ASP A 92 1.54 -0.05 4.10
CA ASP A 92 2.11 -1.40 4.16
C ASP A 92 2.25 -1.94 5.59
N CYS A 93 1.54 -1.31 6.53
CA CYS A 93 1.50 -1.67 7.94
C CYS A 93 0.30 -2.60 8.22
N SER A 94 0.51 -3.66 9.00
CA SER A 94 -0.55 -4.58 9.43
C SER A 94 -0.50 -4.78 10.95
N CYS A 95 -1.64 -4.56 11.61
CA CYS A 95 -1.80 -4.72 13.05
C CYS A 95 -3.26 -5.02 13.36
N ALA A 96 -3.52 -5.82 14.41
CA ALA A 96 -4.89 -6.07 14.89
C ALA A 96 -5.47 -4.90 15.70
N ASN A 97 -4.63 -3.93 16.10
CA ASN A 97 -5.03 -2.78 16.89
C ASN A 97 -4.96 -1.50 16.04
N GLU A 98 -6.11 -1.01 15.62
CA GLU A 98 -6.27 0.18 14.77
C GLU A 98 -5.64 1.45 15.37
N ILE A 99 -5.62 1.58 16.70
CA ILE A 99 -5.00 2.74 17.37
C ILE A 99 -3.48 2.70 17.19
N ILE A 100 -2.89 1.51 17.33
CA ILE A 100 -1.45 1.31 17.13
C ILE A 100 -1.12 1.47 15.65
N LEU A 101 -1.95 0.91 14.76
CA LEU A 101 -1.80 1.03 13.31
C LEU A 101 -1.74 2.49 12.90
N ALA A 102 -2.78 3.28 13.19
CA ALA A 102 -2.85 4.69 12.81
C ALA A 102 -1.65 5.49 13.31
N ARG A 103 -1.21 5.24 14.55
CA ARG A 103 -0.06 5.95 15.12
C ARG A 103 1.25 5.62 14.40
N ILE A 104 1.47 4.34 14.07
CA ILE A 104 2.67 3.92 13.33
C ILE A 104 2.61 4.44 11.89
N GLN A 105 1.45 4.41 11.25
CA GLN A 105 1.27 4.98 9.90
C GLN A 105 1.64 6.47 9.87
N SER A 106 1.13 7.28 10.81
CA SER A 106 1.53 8.70 10.92
C SER A 106 3.03 8.87 11.17
N LEU A 107 3.65 7.96 11.90
CA LEU A 107 5.08 7.99 12.15
C LEU A 107 5.87 7.65 10.88
N VAL A 108 5.42 6.67 10.10
CA VAL A 108 6.01 6.30 8.80
C VAL A 108 5.87 7.43 7.78
N GLU A 109 4.71 8.09 7.73
CA GLU A 109 4.47 9.28 6.88
C GLU A 109 5.43 10.43 7.21
N SER A 110 5.77 10.58 8.50
CA SER A 110 6.69 11.61 8.97
C SER A 110 8.17 11.27 8.72
N ASN A 111 8.49 10.14 8.08
CA ASN A 111 9.87 9.74 7.79
C ASN A 111 10.45 10.61 6.65
N PRO A 112 11.47 11.45 6.90
CA PRO A 112 12.08 12.30 5.87
C PRO A 112 12.78 11.51 4.75
N GLY A 113 12.98 10.19 4.91
CA GLY A 113 13.51 9.31 3.86
C GLY A 113 12.45 8.78 2.87
N ALA A 114 11.15 8.99 3.12
CA ALA A 114 10.08 8.45 2.29
C ALA A 114 9.78 9.27 1.01
N GLU A 115 10.19 10.54 0.96
CA GLU A 115 9.79 11.49 -0.09
C GLU A 115 10.71 11.54 -1.32
N GLN A 116 11.77 10.72 -1.40
CA GLN A 116 12.72 10.83 -2.52
C GLN A 116 12.25 10.20 -3.85
N THR A 117 11.09 9.54 -3.90
CA THR A 117 10.67 8.80 -5.11
C THR A 117 9.63 9.48 -5.99
N SER A 118 9.06 10.63 -5.59
CA SER A 118 7.99 11.30 -6.36
C SER A 118 8.40 12.56 -7.14
N LEU A 119 9.64 13.05 -7.02
CA LEU A 119 10.04 14.36 -7.61
C LEU A 119 10.94 14.30 -8.86
N ASN A 120 11.31 13.12 -9.36
CA ASN A 120 12.18 12.99 -10.56
C ASN A 120 11.42 12.60 -11.85
N GLN A 121 10.20 13.11 -12.06
CA GLN A 121 9.48 12.94 -13.34
C GLN A 121 8.79 14.23 -13.82
N THR A 122 9.49 15.36 -13.83
CA THR A 122 9.13 16.51 -14.70
C THR A 122 10.39 17.21 -15.19
N GLN A 123 11.24 16.52 -15.97
CA GLN A 123 12.12 17.20 -16.92
C GLN A 123 12.62 16.26 -18.02
N GLN A 124 11.86 16.17 -19.10
CA GLN A 124 12.36 16.12 -20.48
C GLN A 124 11.23 16.43 -21.47
#